data_AF-A0A1F8XUE2-F1
#
_entry.id   AF-A0A1F8XUE2-F1
#
_cell.length_a   1.000
_cell.length_b   1.000
_cell.length_c   1.000
_cell.angle_alpha   90.00
_cell.angle_beta   90.00
_cell.angle_gamma   90.00
#
_symmetry.space_group_name_H-M   'P 1'
#
loop_
_entity.id
_entity.type
_entity.pdbx_description
1 polymer ?
#
loop_
_entity_poly.entity_id
_entity_poly.type
_entity_poly.pdbx_seq_one_letter_code
_entity_poly.pdbx_strand_id
1 'polypeptide(L)'
;MGAERRLDILRAVLETSVLQRRLFDEKRFEELVLKQKEREALFAELATLGPMDVVRKEAEALVKGILESDRVLTLSMESAKADITGKLGRISKGAIMMKAYGSASR
;
A
#
# COMPACT_ATOMS: atom_id res chain seq x y z
N MET A 1 -11.03 -8.19 -28.26
CA MET A 1 -11.20 -6.98 -27.43
C MET A 1 -10.89 -7.20 -25.95
N GLY A 2 -11.38 -8.25 -25.27
CA GLY A 2 -11.14 -8.42 -23.83
C GLY A 2 -9.68 -8.67 -23.40
N ALA A 3 -8.83 -9.27 -24.24
CA ALA A 3 -7.43 -9.57 -23.86
C ALA A 3 -6.54 -8.32 -23.80
N GLU A 4 -6.69 -7.40 -24.76
CA GLU A 4 -5.92 -6.15 -24.79
C GLU A 4 -6.32 -5.23 -23.64
N ARG A 5 -7.63 -5.09 -23.38
CA ARG A 5 -8.10 -4.30 -22.24
C ARG A 5 -7.56 -4.83 -20.91
N ARG A 6 -7.47 -6.16 -20.72
CA ARG A 6 -6.85 -6.74 -19.51
C ARG A 6 -5.37 -6.37 -19.39
N LEU A 7 -4.62 -6.40 -20.49
CA LEU A 7 -3.21 -5.98 -20.48
C LEU A 7 -3.07 -4.50 -20.13
N ASP A 8 -3.93 -3.64 -20.67
CA ASP A 8 -3.92 -2.21 -20.35
C ASP A 8 -4.22 -1.96 -18.86
N ILE A 9 -5.19 -2.68 -18.30
CA ILE A 9 -5.49 -2.60 -16.86
C ILE A 9 -4.29 -3.07 -16.04
N LEU A 10 -3.67 -4.20 -16.39
CA LEU A 10 -2.48 -4.70 -15.68
C LEU A 10 -1.30 -3.73 -15.76
N ARG A 11 -1.08 -3.06 -16.89
CA ARG A 11 -0.07 -2.00 -17.03
C ARG A 11 -0.39 -0.82 -16.10
N ALA A 12 -1.63 -0.36 -16.10
CA ALA A 12 -2.07 0.73 -15.23
C ALA A 12 -1.96 0.37 -13.73
N VAL A 13 -2.25 -0.88 -13.35
CA VAL A 13 -2.07 -1.36 -11.98
C VAL A 13 -0.58 -1.34 -11.61
N LEU A 14 0.30 -1.83 -12.48
CA LEU A 14 1.74 -1.82 -12.24
C LEU A 14 2.28 -0.39 -12.06
N GLU A 15 1.89 0.53 -12.93
CA GLU A 15 2.26 1.95 -12.82
C GLU A 15 1.78 2.54 -11.48
N THR A 16 0.54 2.22 -11.09
CA THR A 16 -0.01 2.67 -9.81
C THR A 16 0.74 2.08 -8.63
N SER A 17 1.09 0.79 -8.64
CA SER A 17 1.88 0.13 -7.59
C SER A 17 3.27 0.78 -7.43
N VAL A 18 3.95 1.10 -8.55
CA VAL A 18 5.24 1.80 -8.52
C VAL A 18 5.10 3.21 -7.95
N LEU A 19 4.05 3.94 -8.34
CA LEU A 19 3.77 5.27 -7.81
C LEU A 19 3.45 5.24 -6.32
N GLN A 20 2.65 4.28 -5.86
CA GLN A 20 2.32 4.14 -4.44
C GLN A 20 3.56 3.93 -3.57
N ARG A 21 4.52 3.12 -4.04
CA ARG A 21 5.82 2.98 -3.36
C ARG A 21 6.55 4.32 -3.24
N ARG A 22 6.63 5.07 -4.35
CA ARG A 22 7.27 6.40 -4.33
C ARG A 22 6.57 7.36 -3.37
N LEU A 23 5.23 7.40 -3.37
CA LEU A 23 4.45 8.24 -2.46
C LEU A 23 4.66 7.85 -0.99
N PHE A 24 4.82 6.55 -0.71
CA PHE A 24 5.16 6.07 0.62
C PHE A 24 6.53 6.57 1.07
N ASP A 25 7.56 6.42 0.21
CA ASP A 25 8.93 6.88 0.49
C ASP A 25 8.99 8.41 0.69
N GLU A 26 8.19 9.16 -0.08
CA GLU A 26 8.02 10.62 0.02
C GLU A 26 7.12 11.05 1.20
N LYS A 27 6.53 10.10 1.97
CA LYS A 27 5.59 10.34 3.09
C LYS A 27 4.32 11.10 2.67
N ARG A 28 3.91 11.01 1.40
CA ARG A 28 2.71 11.65 0.84
C ARG A 28 1.50 10.72 1.02
N PHE A 29 1.13 10.48 2.27
CA PHE A 29 0.14 9.45 2.62
C PHE A 29 -1.27 9.73 2.11
N GLU A 30 -1.68 11.00 2.02
CA GLU A 30 -3.00 11.36 1.48
C GLU A 30 -3.13 10.93 0.01
N GLU A 31 -2.11 11.24 -0.80
CA GLU A 31 -2.06 10.85 -2.20
C GLU A 31 -1.92 9.33 -2.36
N LEU A 32 -1.17 8.67 -1.48
CA LEU A 32 -1.08 7.22 -1.47
C LEU A 32 -2.45 6.56 -1.28
N VAL A 33 -3.29 7.10 -0.39
CA VAL A 33 -4.66 6.62 -0.16
C VAL A 33 -5.55 6.88 -1.38
N LEU A 34 -5.41 8.04 -2.05
CA LEU A 34 -6.13 8.32 -3.28
C LEU A 34 -5.74 7.33 -4.39
N LYS A 35 -4.45 7.06 -4.58
CA LYS A 35 -3.96 6.07 -5.54
C LYS A 35 -4.37 4.64 -5.21
N GLN A 36 -4.55 4.31 -3.93
CA GLN A 36 -5.11 3.02 -3.54
C GLN A 36 -6.54 2.83 -4.03
N LYS A 37 -7.38 3.87 -3.94
CA LYS A 37 -8.75 3.82 -4.49
C LYS A 37 -8.77 3.63 -6.01
N GLU A 38 -7.89 4.35 -6.73
CA GLU A 38 -7.75 4.17 -8.18
C GLU A 38 -7.34 2.73 -8.52
N ARG A 39 -6.39 2.16 -7.77
CA ARG A 39 -5.94 0.78 -7.94
C ARG A 39 -7.04 -0.25 -7.67
N GLU A 40 -7.85 -0.05 -6.64
CA GLU A 40 -9.01 -0.89 -6.33
C GLU A 40 -10.05 -0.88 -7.45
N ALA A 41 -10.29 0.30 -8.05
CA ALA A 41 -11.18 0.42 -9.21
C ALA A 41 -10.65 -0.37 -10.43
N LEU A 42 -9.33 -0.32 -10.69
CA LEU A 42 -8.70 -1.12 -11.75
C LEU A 42 -8.85 -2.62 -11.50
N PHE A 43 -8.68 -3.08 -10.26
CA PHE A 43 -8.90 -4.49 -9.93
C PHE A 43 -10.37 -4.91 -10.04
N ALA A 44 -11.30 -4.05 -9.63
CA ALA A 44 -12.72 -4.29 -9.82
C ALA A 44 -13.06 -4.43 -11.30
N GLU A 45 -12.53 -3.54 -12.16
CA GLU A 45 -12.69 -3.65 -13.61
C GLU A 45 -12.10 -4.97 -14.13
N LEU A 46 -10.88 -5.33 -13.72
CA LEU A 46 -10.25 -6.59 -14.11
C LEU A 46 -11.11 -7.80 -13.74
N ALA A 47 -11.73 -7.79 -12.56
CA ALA A 47 -12.61 -8.85 -12.09
C ALA A 47 -13.88 -8.99 -12.97
N THR A 48 -14.44 -7.88 -13.47
CA THR A 48 -15.61 -7.92 -14.38
C THR A 48 -15.30 -8.58 -15.72
N LEU A 49 -14.03 -8.54 -16.16
CA LEU A 49 -13.61 -9.16 -17.41
C LEU A 49 -13.46 -10.68 -17.30
N GLY A 50 -13.45 -11.25 -16.09
CA GLY A 50 -13.25 -12.68 -15.86
C GLY A 50 -11.82 -13.17 -16.20
N PRO A 51 -11.56 -14.48 -16.01
CA PRO A 51 -10.24 -15.06 -16.21
C PRO A 51 -9.76 -14.91 -17.65
N MET A 52 -8.43 -14.86 -17.82
CA MET A 52 -7.81 -14.79 -19.13
C MET A 52 -7.63 -16.21 -19.69
N ASP A 53 -8.34 -16.55 -20.77
CA ASP A 53 -8.31 -17.89 -21.38
C ASP A 53 -6.94 -18.28 -21.96
N VAL A 54 -6.10 -17.27 -22.29
CA VAL A 54 -4.74 -17.48 -22.79
C VAL A 54 -3.77 -16.69 -21.93
N VAL A 55 -2.95 -17.40 -21.16
CA VAL A 55 -1.87 -16.78 -20.39
C VAL A 55 -0.80 -16.27 -21.36
N ARG A 56 -0.79 -14.95 -21.58
CA ARG A 56 0.26 -14.28 -22.36
C ARG A 56 1.47 -14.06 -21.46
N LYS A 57 2.68 -14.37 -21.94
CA LYS A 57 3.95 -14.08 -21.22
C LYS A 57 4.03 -12.65 -20.70
N GLU A 58 3.46 -11.70 -21.43
CA GLU A 58 3.36 -10.31 -21.01
C GLU A 58 2.49 -10.12 -19.76
N ALA A 59 1.32 -10.77 -19.70
CA ALA A 59 0.45 -10.72 -18.53
C ALA A 59 1.14 -11.32 -17.30
N GLU A 60 1.87 -12.43 -17.47
CA GLU A 60 2.67 -13.04 -16.39
C GLU A 60 3.75 -12.08 -15.87
N ALA A 61 4.46 -11.40 -16.78
CA ALA A 61 5.49 -10.43 -16.42
C ALA A 61 4.90 -9.25 -15.65
N LEU A 62 3.74 -8.73 -16.09
CA LEU A 62 3.02 -7.65 -15.40
C LEU A 62 2.56 -8.08 -14.00
N VAL A 63 1.92 -9.25 -13.88
CA VAL A 63 1.47 -9.79 -12.59
C VAL A 63 2.65 -9.98 -11.64
N LYS A 64 3.76 -10.54 -12.12
CA LYS A 64 4.98 -10.69 -11.31
C LYS A 64 5.51 -9.34 -10.83
N GLY A 65 5.51 -8.33 -11.69
CA GLY A 65 5.92 -6.97 -11.33
C GLY A 65 5.02 -6.34 -10.26
N ILE A 66 3.69 -6.53 -10.38
CA ILE A 66 2.71 -6.04 -9.40
C ILE A 66 2.96 -6.69 -8.04
N LEU A 67 3.09 -8.03 -8.00
CA LEU A 67 3.30 -8.78 -6.76
C LEU A 67 4.60 -8.39 -6.05
N GLU A 68 5.68 -8.17 -6.81
CA GLU A 68 6.95 -7.73 -6.23
C GLU A 68 6.82 -6.32 -5.65
N SER A 69 6.17 -5.40 -6.36
CA SER A 69 5.93 -4.04 -5.87
C SER A 69 5.08 -4.04 -4.59
N ASP A 70 4.06 -4.90 -4.52
CA ASP A 70 3.18 -5.03 -3.35
C ASP A 70 3.90 -5.60 -2.15
N ARG A 71 4.74 -6.62 -2.37
CA ARG A 71 5.58 -7.21 -1.33
C ARG A 71 6.48 -6.15 -0.70
N VAL A 72 7.16 -5.35 -1.53
CA VAL A 72 8.03 -4.27 -1.06
C VAL A 72 7.24 -3.23 -0.27
N LEU A 73 6.13 -2.72 -0.84
CA LEU A 73 5.31 -1.71 -0.18
C LEU A 73 4.74 -2.20 1.16
N THR A 74 4.26 -3.45 1.21
CA THR A 74 3.73 -4.06 2.44
C THR A 74 4.79 -4.11 3.53
N LEU A 75 5.99 -4.61 3.22
CA LEU A 75 7.09 -4.68 4.19
C LEU A 75 7.49 -3.28 4.70
N SER A 76 7.54 -2.29 3.79
CA SER A 76 7.83 -0.90 4.15
C SER A 76 6.76 -0.30 5.07
N MET A 77 5.48 -0.54 4.79
CA MET A 77 4.36 -0.08 5.62
C MET A 77 4.35 -0.75 7.00
N GLU A 78 4.62 -2.05 7.07
CA GLU A 78 4.70 -2.79 8.34
C GLU A 78 5.85 -2.29 9.22
N SER A 79 7.02 -2.05 8.62
CA SER A 79 8.17 -1.46 9.32
C SER A 79 7.84 -0.06 9.87
N ALA A 80 7.24 0.82 9.05
CA ALA A 80 6.84 2.15 9.51
C ALA A 80 5.77 2.10 10.61
N LYS A 81 4.82 1.16 10.52
CA LYS A 81 3.81 0.95 11.56
C LYS A 81 4.45 0.53 12.89
N ALA A 82 5.41 -0.39 12.86
CA ALA A 82 6.14 -0.83 14.06
C ALA A 82 6.88 0.35 14.72
N ASP A 83 7.56 1.16 13.92
CA ASP A 83 8.28 2.35 14.38
C ASP A 83 7.36 3.39 15.02
N ILE A 84 6.22 3.69 14.39
CA ILE A 84 5.22 4.62 14.93
C ILE A 84 4.64 4.08 16.23
N THR A 85 4.30 2.79 16.27
CA THR A 85 3.76 2.13 17.48
C THR A 85 4.75 2.22 18.63
N GLY A 86 6.04 1.98 18.38
CA GLY A 86 7.10 2.13 19.39
C GLY A 86 7.25 3.57 19.90
N LYS A 87 7.17 4.56 19.00
CA LYS A 87 7.20 5.99 19.37
C LYS A 87 5.99 6.37 20.23
N LEU A 88 4.79 5.96 19.84
CA LEU A 88 3.56 6.21 20.61
C LEU A 88 3.60 5.55 21.99
N GLY A 89 4.13 4.33 22.10
CA GLY A 89 4.33 3.64 23.37
C GLY A 89 5.24 4.43 24.33
N ARG A 90 6.31 5.05 23.83
CA ARG A 90 7.19 5.92 24.64
C ARG A 90 6.48 7.19 25.10
N ILE A 91 5.71 7.84 24.22
CA ILE A 91 4.94 9.04 24.55
C ILE A 91 3.90 8.72 25.65
N SER A 92 3.18 7.60 25.51
CA SER A 92 2.19 7.14 26.49
C SER A 92 2.82 6.90 27.87
N LYS A 93 3.98 6.23 27.94
CA LYS A 93 4.74 6.04 29.19
C LYS A 93 5.14 7.38 29.82
N GLY A 94 5.63 8.33 29.02
CA GLY A 94 5.96 9.68 29.49
C GLY A 94 4.74 10.38 30.10
N ALA A 95 3.58 10.30 29.44
CA ALA A 95 2.34 10.88 29.96
C ALA A 95 1.89 10.24 31.29
N ILE A 96 2.04 8.92 31.44
CA ILE A 96 1.75 8.22 32.71
C ILE A 96 2.67 8.70 33.83
N MET A 97 3.98 8.81 33.57
CA MET A 97 4.94 9.30 34.57
C MET A 97 4.62 10.73 35.00
N MET A 98 4.32 11.63 34.05
CA MET A 98 3.95 13.01 34.36
C MET A 98 2.69 13.10 35.23
N LYS A 99 1.69 12.25 34.97
CA LYS A 99 0.50 12.14 35.84
C LYS A 99 0.89 11.68 37.24
N ALA A 100 1.74 10.67 37.39
CA ALA A 100 2.18 10.19 38.69
C ALA A 100 2.91 11.27 39.50
N TYR A 101 3.80 12.04 38.88
CA TYR A 101 4.47 13.19 39.52
C TYR A 101 3.48 14.29 39.93
N GLY A 102 2.51 14.63 39.07
CA GLY A 102 1.49 15.64 39.39
C GLY A 102 0.53 15.21 40.51
N SER A 103 0.22 13.90 40.60
CA SER A 103 -0.63 13.32 41.65
C SER A 103 0.08 13.12 42.98
N ALA A 104 1.40 12.90 42.97
CA ALA A 104 2.22 12.77 44.18
C ALA A 104 2.57 14.12 44.84
N SER A 105 2.21 15.24 44.21
CA SER A 105 2.47 16.60 44.70
C SER A 105 1.29 17.23 45.46
N ARG A 106 0.32 16.42 45.92
CA ARG A 106 -0.79 16.85 46.79
C ARG A 106 -0.88 15.99 48.04
#